data_AF-A0AAV2Z111-F1
#
_entry.id   AF-A0AAV2Z111-F1
#
_cell.length_a   1.000
_cell.length_b   1.000
_cell.length_c   1.000
_cell.angle_alpha   90.00
_cell.angle_beta   90.00
_cell.angle_gamma   90.00
#
_symmetry.space_group_name_H-M   'P 1'
#
loop_
_entity.id
_entity.type
_entity.pdbx_description
1 polymer ?
#
loop_
_entity_poly.entity_id
_entity_poly.type
_entity_poly.pdbx_seq_one_letter_code
_entity_poly.pdbx_strand_id
1 'polypeptide(L)' 'MLSTDFPATLTDVEFCDTAIPDLPPSLPSLWPKEMWLFVDHANWTEVPEVMLDMHLSYLR' A
#
# COMPACT_ATOMS: atom_id res chain seq x y z
N MET A 1 -12.22 -1.63 -9.28
CA MET A 1 -12.11 -0.38 -10.05
C MET A 1 -11.62 0.67 -9.08
N LEU A 2 -10.41 1.22 -9.29
CA LEU A 2 -9.87 2.30 -8.46
C LEU A 2 -10.82 3.50 -8.54
N SER A 3 -11.03 4.19 -7.42
CA SER A 3 -11.88 5.37 -7.42
C SER A 3 -11.37 6.38 -8.46
N THR A 4 -12.29 6.96 -9.23
CA THR A 4 -11.98 8.08 -10.14
C THR A 4 -11.70 9.38 -9.40
N ASP A 5 -11.80 9.37 -8.07
CA ASP A 5 -11.60 10.54 -7.22
C ASP A 5 -10.12 10.93 -7.07
N PHE A 6 -9.20 10.09 -7.54
CA PHE A 6 -7.77 10.38 -7.47
C PHE A 6 -7.27 11.13 -8.71
N PRO A 7 -6.40 12.14 -8.53
CA PRO A 7 -5.77 12.83 -9.66
C PRO A 7 -4.99 11.87 -10.56
N ALA A 8 -5.03 12.10 -11.87
CA ALA A 8 -4.25 11.31 -12.84
C ALA A 8 -2.73 11.42 -12.64
N THR A 9 -2.28 12.42 -11.90
CA THR A 9 -0.87 12.66 -11.56
C THR A 9 -0.46 12.07 -10.22
N LEU A 10 -1.35 11.35 -9.52
CA LEU A 10 -1.01 10.73 -8.24
C LEU A 10 -0.04 9.56 -8.48
N THR A 11 1.11 9.63 -7.84
CA THR A 11 2.21 8.66 -8.00
C THR A 11 2.39 7.75 -6.80
N ASP A 12 1.84 8.12 -5.66
CA ASP A 12 2.05 7.46 -4.39
C ASP A 12 0.90 7.74 -3.42
N VAL A 13 0.71 6.81 -2.48
CA VAL A 13 -0.20 6.94 -1.34
C VAL A 13 0.54 6.48 -0.10
N GLU A 14 0.49 7.29 0.94
CA GLU A 14 1.14 7.02 2.22
C GLU A 14 0.11 6.89 3.34
N PHE A 15 0.18 5.79 4.09
CA PHE A 15 -0.52 5.63 5.36
C PHE A 15 0.49 5.73 6.49
N CYS A 16 0.43 6.81 7.26
CA CYS A 16 1.33 7.07 8.40
C CYS A 16 0.56 7.03 9.72
N ASP A 17 1.20 6.59 10.80
CA ASP A 17 0.63 6.52 12.16
C ASP A 17 -0.74 5.81 12.20
N THR A 18 -0.79 4.65 11.56
CA THR A 18 -2.01 3.88 11.35
C THR A 18 -2.11 2.72 12.34
N ALA A 19 -3.33 2.39 12.76
CA ALA A 19 -3.64 1.16 13.51
C ALA A 19 -4.28 0.09 12.61
N ILE A 20 -4.08 0.16 11.29
CA ILE A 20 -4.55 -0.85 10.33
C ILE A 20 -3.83 -2.16 10.66
N PRO A 21 -4.55 -3.21 11.08
CA PRO A 21 -3.90 -4.44 11.56
C PRO A 21 -3.38 -5.32 10.41
N ASP A 22 -3.96 -5.19 9.22
CA ASP A 22 -3.63 -5.98 8.04
C ASP A 22 -4.13 -5.27 6.76
N LEU A 23 -3.63 -5.70 5.61
CA LEU A 23 -4.02 -5.21 4.30
C LEU A 23 -4.96 -6.21 3.60
N PRO A 24 -5.89 -5.73 2.76
CA PRO A 24 -6.84 -6.61 2.10
C PRO A 24 -6.14 -7.54 1.10
N PRO A 25 -6.45 -8.86 1.06
CA PRO A 25 -5.82 -9.81 0.13
C PRO A 25 -6.00 -9.46 -1.36
N SER A 26 -7.01 -8.65 -1.70
CA SER A 26 -7.25 -8.19 -3.06
C SER A 26 -6.35 -7.03 -3.49
N LEU A 27 -5.55 -6.47 -2.57
CA LEU A 27 -4.69 -5.31 -2.81
C LEU A 27 -3.82 -5.45 -4.07
N PRO A 28 -3.11 -6.55 -4.33
CA PRO A 28 -2.21 -6.66 -5.48
C PRO A 28 -2.96 -6.59 -6.83
N SER A 29 -4.23 -7.00 -6.83
CA SER A 29 -5.09 -6.96 -8.02
C SER A 29 -5.74 -5.60 -8.24
N LEU A 30 -5.90 -4.81 -7.18
CA LEU A 30 -6.60 -3.53 -7.19
C LEU A 30 -5.64 -2.35 -7.25
N TRP A 31 -4.42 -2.50 -6.75
CA TRP A 31 -3.43 -1.44 -6.69
C TRP A 31 -2.90 -1.09 -8.08
N PRO A 32 -2.75 0.21 -8.42
CA PRO A 32 -2.16 0.59 -9.70
C PRO A 32 -0.68 0.17 -9.75
N LYS A 33 -0.26 -0.46 -10.87
CA LYS A 33 1.10 -1.00 -11.02
C LYS A 33 2.22 0.04 -10.91
N GLU A 34 1.95 1.28 -11.31
CA GLU A 34 2.91 2.38 -11.35
C GLU A 34 2.79 3.32 -10.13
N MET A 35 1.99 2.95 -9.13
CA MET A 35 1.75 3.76 -7.94
C MET A 35 2.42 3.14 -6.72
N TRP A 36 3.13 3.95 -5.94
CA TRP A 36 3.76 3.49 -4.71
C TRP A 36 2.76 3.45 -3.55
N LEU A 37 2.86 2.42 -2.72
CA LEU A 37 2.18 2.33 -1.44
C LEU A 37 3.23 2.39 -0.33
N PHE A 38 3.14 3.43 0.51
CA PHE A 38 3.95 3.53 1.72
C PHE A 38 3.08 3.27 2.93
N VAL A 39 3.59 2.45 3.84
CA VAL A 39 2.95 2.19 5.13
C VAL A 39 4.01 2.40 6.20
N ASP A 40 3.78 3.41 7.03
CA ASP A 40 4.68 3.82 8.08
C ASP A 40 4.01 3.78 9.45
N HIS A 41 4.76 3.41 10.47
CA HIS A 41 4.29 3.30 11.87
C HIS A 41 2.98 2.50 12.05
N ALA A 42 2.76 1.42 11.27
CA ALA A 42 1.51 0.65 11.28
C ALA A 42 1.34 -0.34 12.46
N ASN A 43 2.24 -0.34 13.45
CA ASN A 43 2.25 -1.27 14.59
C ASN A 43 2.22 -2.77 14.21
N TRP A 44 2.64 -3.12 12.99
CA TRP A 44 2.77 -4.50 12.56
C TRP A 44 3.94 -5.19 13.25
N THR A 45 3.67 -6.35 13.84
CA THR A 45 4.74 -7.23 14.37
C THR A 45 5.36 -8.09 13.28
N GLU A 46 4.63 -8.30 12.17
CA GLU A 46 5.06 -9.05 10.99
C GLU A 46 4.57 -8.33 9.74
N VAL A 47 5.27 -8.46 8.62
CA VAL A 47 4.85 -7.86 7.35
C VAL A 47 3.64 -8.64 6.81
N PRO A 48 2.51 -7.99 6.45
CA PRO A 48 1.36 -8.65 5.83
C PRO A 48 1.75 -9.48 4.61
N GLU A 49 1.23 -10.70 4.50
CA GLU A 49 1.58 -11.62 3.41
C GLU A 49 1.28 -11.01 2.03
N VAL A 50 0.20 -10.23 1.92
CA VAL A 50 -0.18 -9.54 0.69
C VAL A 50 0.87 -8.53 0.18
N MET A 51 1.72 -8.03 1.07
CA MET A 51 2.84 -7.16 0.68
C MET A 51 3.90 -7.94 -0.09
N LEU A 52 4.02 -9.26 0.09
CA LEU A 52 4.99 -10.08 -0.64
C LEU A 52 4.67 -10.20 -2.13
N ASP A 53 3.39 -10.08 -2.48
CA ASP A 53 2.91 -10.05 -3.87
C ASP A 53 2.98 -8.64 -4.48
N MET A 54 3.29 -7.63 -3.66
CA MET A 54 3.53 -6.25 -4.10
C MET A 54 5.03 -6.09 -4.45
N HIS A 55 5.35 -5.16 -5.36
CA HIS A 55 6.75 -4.84 -5.68
C HIS A 55 7.41 -4.05 -4.54
N LEU A 56 7.88 -4.76 -3.51
CA LEU A 56 8.46 -4.15 -2.31
C LEU A 56 9.80 -3.46 -2.60
N SER A 57 9.94 -2.25 -2.06
CA SER A 57 11.20 -1.51 -2.00
C SER A 57 11.46 -1.11 -0.55
N TYR A 58 12.71 -1.29 -0.11
CA TYR A 58 13.16 -0.83 1.19
C TYR A 58 13.86 0.53 1.02
N LEU A 59 13.31 1.58 1.61
CA LEU A 59 13.95 2.89 1.68
C LEU A 59 14.77 2.98 2.98
N ARG A 60 16.04 3.36 2.85
CA ARG A 60 17.00 3.47 3.96
C ARG A 60 17.13 4.90 4.47
#